data_AF-A0A7V9KBI6-F1
#
_entry.id   AF-A0A7V9KBI6-F1
#
_cell.length_a   1.000
_cell.length_b   1.000
_cell.length_c   1.000
_cell.angle_alpha   90.00
_cell.angle_beta   90.00
_cell.angle_gamma   90.00
#
_symmetry.space_group_name_H-M   'P 1'
#
loop_
_entity.id
_entity.type
_entity.pdbx_description
1 polymer ?
#
loop_
_entity_poly.entity_id
_entity_poly.type
_entity_poly.pdbx_seq_one_letter_code
_entity_poly.pdbx_strand_id
1 'polypeptide(L)' 'FAAPEEMAAAVAFLCSTQAAYVTGITLLVDGGLARGLLS' A
#
# COMPACT_ATOMS: atom_id res chain seq x y z
N PHE A 1 -7.26 -5.49 10.94
CA PHE A 1 -6.15 -6.04 10.12
C PHE A 1 -6.68 -6.23 8.72
N ALA A 2 -5.87 -5.92 7.70
CA ALA A 2 -6.24 -6.16 6.31
C ALA A 2 -6.49 -7.65 6.07
N ALA A 3 -7.51 -7.99 5.29
CA ALA A 3 -7.71 -9.34 4.80
C ALA A 3 -6.52 -9.74 3.91
N PRO A 4 -6.18 -11.04 3.81
CA PRO A 4 -5.08 -11.51 2.97
C PRO A 4 -5.15 -10.99 1.53
N GLU A 5 -6.35 -10.87 0.98
CA GLU A 5 -6.61 -10.42 -0.38
C GLU A 5 -6.26 -8.93 -0.57
N GLU A 6 -6.49 -8.10 0.45
CA GLU A 6 -6.17 -6.67 0.42
C GLU A 6 -4.64 -6.46 0.42
N MET A 7 -3.92 -7.27 1.21
CA MET A 7 -2.45 -7.26 1.19
C MET A 7 -1.89 -7.78 -0.14
N ALA A 8 -2.46 -8.87 -0.66
CA ALA A 8 -2.04 -9.44 -1.94
C ALA A 8 -2.21 -8.46 -3.10
N ALA A 9 -3.30 -7.68 -3.12
CA ALA A 9 -3.53 -6.64 -4.12
C ALA A 9 -2.48 -5.52 -4.04
N ALA A 10 -2.11 -5.07 -2.83
CA ALA A 10 -1.07 -4.06 -2.64
C ALA A 10 0.31 -4.57 -3.11
N VAL A 11 0.66 -5.82 -2.81
CA VAL A 11 1.89 -6.45 -3.29
C VAL A 11 1.86 -6.60 -4.82
N ALA A 12 0.75 -7.05 -5.39
CA ALA A 12 0.59 -7.18 -6.84
C ALA A 12 0.76 -5.83 -7.56
N PHE A 13 0.25 -4.74 -6.98
CA PHE A 13 0.50 -3.39 -7.48
C PHE A 13 2.00 -3.03 -7.47
N LEU A 14 2.70 -3.26 -6.34
CA LEU A 14 4.13 -2.97 -6.22
C LEU A 14 4.99 -3.79 -7.18
N CYS A 15 4.56 -5.01 -7.54
CA CYS A 15 5.22 -5.84 -8.54
C CYS A 15 4.87 -5.49 -10.00
N SER A 16 3.93 -4.56 -10.22
CA SER A 16 3.48 -4.19 -11.57
C SER A 16 4.32 -3.06 -12.18
N THR A 17 4.20 -2.87 -13.50
CA THR A 17 4.82 -1.75 -14.22
C THR A 17 4.30 -0.39 -13.77
N GLN A 18 3.11 -0.32 -13.17
CA GLN A 18 2.53 0.93 -12.68
C GLN A 18 3.30 1.48 -11.47
N ALA A 19 4.00 0.63 -10.73
CA ALA A 19 4.80 0.99 -9.57
C ALA A 19 6.29 1.25 -9.91
N ALA A 20 6.66 1.39 -11.19
CA ALA A 20 8.07 1.48 -11.63
C ALA A 20 8.89 2.61 -10.96
N TYR A 21 8.22 3.65 -10.45
CA TYR A 21 8.86 4.77 -9.74
C TYR A 21 8.64 4.74 -8.22
N VAL A 22 7.98 3.71 -7.68
CA VAL A 22 7.69 3.58 -6.26
C VAL A 22 8.81 2.78 -5.60
N THR A 23 9.75 3.47 -4.99
CA THR A 23 10.94 2.87 -4.34
C THR A 23 11.32 3.63 -3.08
N GLY A 24 11.93 2.93 -2.12
CA GLY A 24 12.43 3.53 -0.87
C GLY A 24 11.35 4.01 0.10
N ILE A 25 10.11 3.53 -0.05
CA ILE A 25 8.97 3.93 0.77
C ILE A 25 8.26 2.73 1.40
N THR A 26 7.50 3.00 2.46
CA THR A 26 6.54 2.06 3.03
C THR A 26 5.15 2.40 2.51
N LEU A 27 4.52 1.48 1.78
CA LEU A 27 3.12 1.62 1.38
C LEU A 27 2.21 1.16 2.52
N LEU A 28 1.38 2.08 3.04
CA LEU A 28 0.48 1.79 4.14
C LEU A 28 -0.82 1.15 3.63
N VAL A 29 -1.19 0.01 4.21
CA VAL A 29 -2.40 -0.76 3.87
C VAL A 29 -3.17 -1.05 5.15
N ASP A 30 -3.74 0.00 5.75
CA ASP A 30 -4.35 -0.05 7.08
C ASP A 30 -5.80 0.44 7.13
N GLY A 31 -6.40 0.76 5.98
CA GLY A 31 -7.76 1.29 5.90
C GLY A 31 -7.93 2.69 6.48
N GLY A 32 -6.85 3.48 6.59
CA GLY A 32 -6.90 4.85 7.09
C GLY A 32 -6.80 4.96 8.61
N LEU A 33 -6.25 3.94 9.27
CA LEU A 33 -6.06 3.95 10.73
C LEU A 33 -4.92 4.89 11.15
N ALA A 34 -3.86 5.00 10.36
CA ALA A 34 -2.81 5.98 10.61
C ALA A 34 -3.27 7.39 10.26
N ARG A 35 -2.92 8.34 11.13
CA ARG A 35 -3.19 9.75 10.92
C ARG A 35 -2.22 10.33 9.88
N GLY A 36 -2.78 10.74 8.75
CA GLY A 36 -2.08 11.49 7.72
C GLY A 36 -2.05 13.00 8.00
N LEU A 37 -1.34 13.74 7.16
CA LEU A 37 -1.17 15.20 7.28
C LEU A 37 -2.49 16.00 7.19
N LEU A 38 -3.56 15.38 6.69
CA LEU A 38 -4.87 16.02 6.50
C LEU A 38 -5.95 15.47 7.46
N SER A 39 -5.53 14.78 8.53
CA SER A 39 -6.44 14.09 9.50
C SER A 39 -6.60 14.81 10.84
#